data_AF-A0A970Q5J5-F1
#
_entry.id   AF-A0A970Q5J5-F1
#
_cell.length_a   1.000
_cell.length_b   1.000
_cell.length_c   1.000
_cell.angle_alpha   90.00
_cell.angle_beta   90.00
_cell.angle_gamma   90.00
#
_symmetry.space_group_name_H-M   'P 1'
#
loop_
_entity.id
_entity.type
_entity.pdbx_description
1 polymer ?
#
loop_
_entity_poly.entity_id
_entity_poly.type
_entity_poly.pdbx_seq_one_letter_code
_entity_poly.pdbx_strand_id
1 'polypeptide(L)'
;ELQLLKLPLEPGTKWEQRVDTDGEEAVLNAEILSAEIEEEEGPVVYRVRYSVPMEGMPEGTYVEERAFAEGTGVVYYARTLGKKYDFMFEYFIFQPESD
;
A
#
# COMPACT_ATOMS: atom_id res chain seq x y z
N GLU A 1 -6.67 13.61 -7.82
CA GLU A 1 -7.35 12.72 -6.85
C GLU A 1 -6.57 11.41 -6.81
N LEU A 2 -6.29 10.86 -5.62
CA LEU A 2 -5.48 9.66 -5.46
C LEU A 2 -6.38 8.41 -5.41
N GLN A 3 -6.16 7.47 -6.32
CA GLN A 3 -6.83 6.17 -6.35
C GLN A 3 -6.09 5.18 -5.44
N LEU A 4 -6.78 4.72 -4.39
CA LEU A 4 -6.22 3.78 -3.40
C LEU A 4 -6.47 2.31 -3.75
N LEU A 5 -7.63 2.00 -4.30
CA LEU A 5 -8.00 0.67 -4.76
C LEU A 5 -8.64 0.79 -6.15
N LYS A 6 -8.53 -0.28 -6.94
CA LYS A 6 -9.15 -0.36 -8.26
C LYS A 6 -9.80 -1.71 -8.45
N LEU A 7 -10.99 -1.70 -9.04
CA LEU A 7 -11.68 -2.92 -9.44
C LEU A 7 -10.98 -3.58 -10.65
N PRO A 8 -10.99 -4.92 -10.75
CA PRO A 8 -11.52 -5.86 -9.75
C PRO A 8 -10.68 -5.92 -8.46
N LEU A 9 -11.30 -6.21 -7.31
CA LEU A 9 -10.57 -6.36 -6.04
C LEU A 9 -9.97 -7.77 -5.93
N GLU A 10 -8.99 -8.07 -6.77
CA GLU A 10 -8.33 -9.39 -6.83
C GLU A 10 -6.82 -9.26 -7.05
N PRO A 11 -6.02 -10.26 -6.61
CA PRO A 11 -4.58 -10.27 -6.80
C PRO A 11 -4.17 -10.10 -8.26
N GLY A 12 -3.13 -9.31 -8.51
CA GLY A 12 -2.63 -8.98 -9.84
C GLY A 12 -3.33 -7.81 -10.53
N THR A 13 -4.39 -7.25 -9.94
CA THR A 13 -5.01 -6.02 -10.46
C THR A 13 -4.05 -4.85 -10.34
N LYS A 14 -3.82 -4.17 -11.48
CA LYS A 14 -2.82 -3.10 -11.62
C LYS A 14 -3.40 -1.80 -12.12
N TRP A 15 -2.81 -0.70 -11.69
CA TRP A 15 -3.07 0.61 -12.29
C TRP A 15 -1.90 1.56 -12.14
N GLU A 16 -1.91 2.55 -13.03
CA GLU A 16 -1.01 3.68 -12.99
C GLU A 16 -1.82 4.95 -12.76
N GLN A 17 -1.24 5.90 -12.03
CA GLN A 17 -1.80 7.24 -11.89
C GLN A 17 -0.68 8.27 -11.77
N ARG A 18 -0.95 9.47 -12.27
CA ARG A 18 -0.02 10.60 -12.11
C ARG A 18 -0.22 11.22 -10.73
N VAL A 19 0.89 11.42 -10.03
CA VAL A 19 0.96 12.06 -8.72
C VAL A 19 1.97 13.19 -8.77
N ASP A 20 1.71 14.26 -8.02
CA ASP A 20 2.70 15.31 -7.80
C ASP A 20 3.53 14.93 -6.57
N THR A 21 4.84 14.83 -6.75
CA THR A 21 5.82 14.60 -5.69
C THR A 21 6.79 15.78 -5.68
N ASP A 22 6.71 16.62 -4.66
CA ASP A 22 7.55 17.80 -4.49
C ASP A 22 7.57 18.75 -5.72
N GLY A 23 6.43 18.88 -6.42
CA GLY A 23 6.28 19.73 -7.61
C GLY A 23 6.72 19.08 -8.92
N GLU A 24 7.12 17.80 -8.89
CA GLU A 24 7.40 16.99 -10.08
C GLU A 24 6.28 15.98 -10.31
N GLU A 25 5.80 15.87 -11.55
CA GLU A 25 4.87 14.79 -11.93
C GLU A 25 5.61 13.44 -11.97
N ALA A 26 5.13 12.48 -11.19
CA ALA A 26 5.60 11.11 -11.20
C ALA A 26 4.47 10.12 -11.52
N VAL A 27 4.84 8.95 -12.03
CA VAL A 27 3.89 7.85 -12.27
C VAL A 27 3.96 6.89 -11.08
N LEU A 28 2.85 6.80 -10.37
CA LEU A 28 2.62 5.82 -9.32
C LEU A 28 2.06 4.54 -9.95
N ASN A 29 2.75 3.43 -9.73
CA ASN A 29 2.33 2.09 -10.11
C ASN A 29 1.73 1.41 -8.90
N ALA A 30 0.57 0.79 -9.04
CA ALA A 30 -0.11 0.11 -7.96
C ALA A 30 -0.51 -1.32 -8.37
N GLU A 31 -0.43 -2.25 -7.42
CA GLU A 31 -0.81 -3.65 -7.60
C GLU A 31 -1.48 -4.19 -6.33
N ILE A 32 -2.64 -4.84 -6.49
CA ILE A 32 -3.21 -5.69 -5.44
C ILE A 32 -2.37 -6.96 -5.37
N LEU A 33 -1.66 -7.17 -4.27
CA LEU A 33 -0.82 -8.34 -4.03
C LEU A 33 -1.62 -9.54 -3.53
N SER A 34 -2.58 -9.31 -2.64
CA SER A 34 -3.43 -10.36 -2.07
C SER A 34 -4.82 -9.83 -1.69
N ALA A 35 -5.76 -10.76 -1.56
CA ALA A 35 -7.13 -10.54 -1.08
C ALA A 35 -7.48 -11.74 -0.21
N GLU A 36 -7.28 -11.63 1.10
CA GLU A 36 -7.30 -12.75 2.03
C GLU A 36 -8.21 -12.46 3.21
N ILE A 37 -8.83 -13.49 3.76
CA ILE A 37 -9.60 -13.39 5.00
C ILE A 37 -8.64 -13.79 6.14
N GLU A 38 -8.43 -12.92 7.14
CA GLU A 38 -7.49 -13.19 8.24
C GLU A 38 -8.03 -14.17 9.31
N GLU A 39 -9.36 -14.34 9.43
CA GLU A 39 -10.04 -15.25 10.38
C GLU A 39 -11.19 -15.99 9.70
N GLU A 40 -11.59 -17.21 10.13
CA GLU A 40 -12.58 -18.06 9.40
C GLU A 40 -13.90 -17.34 8.96
N GLU A 41 -14.31 -16.26 9.64
CA GLU A 41 -15.48 -15.43 9.29
C GLU A 41 -15.17 -13.91 9.26
N GLY A 42 -13.91 -13.51 9.05
CA GLY A 42 -13.46 -12.12 9.08
C GLY A 42 -13.66 -11.30 7.80
N PRO A 43 -13.40 -9.98 7.82
CA PRO A 43 -13.42 -9.15 6.62
C PRO A 43 -12.29 -9.55 5.66
N VAL A 44 -12.50 -9.36 4.35
CA VAL A 44 -11.41 -9.50 3.39
C VAL A 44 -10.43 -8.35 3.58
N VAL A 45 -9.14 -8.70 3.61
CA VAL A 45 -8.00 -7.78 3.68
C VAL A 45 -7.28 -7.78 2.34
N TYR A 46 -7.24 -6.61 1.71
CA TYR A 46 -6.54 -6.38 0.45
C TYR A 46 -5.17 -5.76 0.72
N ARG A 47 -4.09 -6.45 0.34
CA ARG A 47 -2.74 -5.88 0.40
C ARG A 47 -2.41 -5.26 -0.94
N VAL A 48 -2.00 -4.00 -0.93
CA VAL A 48 -1.66 -3.23 -2.13
C VAL A 48 -0.24 -2.70 -2.00
N ARG A 49 0.54 -2.85 -3.06
CA ARG A 49 1.85 -2.20 -3.19
C ARG A 49 1.75 -1.04 -4.16
N TYR A 50 2.31 0.09 -3.77
CA TYR A 50 2.51 1.28 -4.58
C TYR A 50 4.00 1.51 -4.77
N SER A 51 4.42 1.86 -5.98
CA SER A 51 5.80 2.21 -6.29
C SER A 51 5.90 3.43 -7.20
N VAL A 52 6.87 4.29 -6.90
CA VAL A 52 7.16 5.51 -7.64
C VAL A 52 8.68 5.60 -7.83
N PRO A 53 9.20 5.79 -9.06
CA PRO A 53 10.62 6.12 -9.24
C PRO A 53 10.96 7.40 -8.49
N MET A 54 11.92 7.34 -7.57
CA MET A 54 12.25 8.47 -6.71
C MET A 54 13.73 8.43 -6.35
N GLU A 55 14.46 9.45 -6.79
CA GLU A 55 15.86 9.58 -6.42
C GLU A 55 16.00 9.71 -4.90
N GLY A 56 16.98 9.02 -4.34
CA GLY A 56 17.21 9.03 -2.90
C GLY A 56 16.45 7.94 -2.15
N MET A 57 15.68 7.07 -2.81
CA MET A 57 15.08 5.85 -2.23
C MET A 57 15.89 4.57 -2.51
N PRO A 58 15.68 3.48 -1.74
CA PRO A 58 16.30 2.18 -2.02
C PRO A 58 16.06 1.75 -3.46
N GLU A 59 17.11 1.31 -4.16
CA GLU A 59 17.04 0.93 -5.59
C GLU A 59 16.46 2.02 -6.51
N GLY A 60 16.44 3.28 -6.07
CA GLY A 60 15.86 4.41 -6.83
C GLY A 60 14.33 4.41 -6.89
N THR A 61 13.66 3.65 -6.03
CA THR A 61 12.20 3.51 -6.03
C THR A 61 11.63 3.69 -4.63
N TYR A 62 10.70 4.62 -4.47
CA TYR A 62 9.84 4.66 -3.28
C TYR A 62 8.86 3.51 -3.35
N VAL A 63 8.76 2.71 -2.30
CA VAL A 63 7.77 1.65 -2.16
C VAL A 63 6.94 1.88 -0.92
N GLU A 64 5.64 1.70 -1.06
CA GLU A 64 4.66 1.75 0.01
C GLU A 64 3.72 0.57 -0.09
N GLU A 65 3.38 -0.04 1.04
CA GLU A 65 2.38 -1.10 1.12
C GLU A 65 1.26 -0.68 2.07
N ARG A 66 0.02 -0.97 1.69
CA ARG A 66 -1.15 -0.77 2.55
C ARG A 66 -1.98 -2.03 2.60
N ALA A 67 -2.56 -2.32 3.76
CA ALA A 67 -3.63 -3.31 3.86
C ALA A 67 -4.96 -2.60 4.11
N PHE A 68 -5.98 -2.98 3.35
CA PHE A 68 -7.34 -2.46 3.45
C PHE A 68 -8.27 -3.56 3.92
N ALA A 69 -8.87 -3.40 5.09
CA ALA A 69 -9.93 -4.30 5.55
C ALA A 69 -11.30 -3.76 5.14
N GLU A 70 -12.16 -4.63 4.61
CA GLU A 70 -13.54 -4.27 4.30
C GLU A 70 -14.25 -3.66 5.52
N GLY A 71 -15.04 -2.60 5.28
CA GLY A 71 -15.74 -1.87 6.34
C GLY A 71 -14.87 -0.98 7.23
N THR A 72 -13.54 -1.14 7.23
CA THR A 72 -12.62 -0.37 8.09
C THR A 72 -11.75 0.62 7.30
N GLY A 73 -11.28 0.23 6.11
CA GLY A 73 -10.30 1.02 5.34
C GLY A 73 -8.86 0.58 5.64
N VAL A 74 -7.92 1.53 5.69
CA VAL A 74 -6.50 1.22 5.89
C VAL A 74 -6.24 0.74 7.32
N VAL A 75 -5.77 -0.50 7.47
CA VAL A 75 -5.42 -1.11 8.77
C VAL A 75 -3.91 -1.30 8.94
N TYR A 76 -3.16 -1.29 7.84
CA TYR A 76 -1.70 -1.38 7.82
C TYR A 76 -1.12 -0.43 6.79
N TYR A 77 0.04 0.13 7.09
CA TYR A 77 0.82 0.98 6.22
C TYR A 77 2.31 0.72 6.45
N ALA A 78 3.06 0.51 5.37
CA ALA A 78 4.51 0.42 5.40
C ALA A 78 5.13 1.21 4.26
N ARG A 79 6.33 1.79 4.47
CA ARG A 79 7.05 2.49 3.42
C ARG A 79 8.56 2.40 3.53
N THR A 80 9.26 2.52 2.41
CA THR A 80 10.71 2.74 2.38
C THR A 80 11.09 4.11 2.96
N LEU A 81 12.29 4.20 3.56
CA LEU A 81 12.83 5.45 4.12
C LEU A 81 14.19 5.81 3.52
N GLY A 82 14.25 6.16 2.23
CA GLY A 82 15.49 6.65 1.62
C GLY A 82 16.62 5.61 1.50
N LYS A 83 17.66 5.92 0.72
CA LYS A 83 18.75 5.00 0.32
C LYS A 83 19.55 4.39 1.47
N LYS A 84 19.53 5.02 2.65
CA LYS A 84 20.32 4.57 3.81
C LYS A 84 19.67 3.40 4.54
N TYR A 85 18.36 3.21 4.39
CA TYR A 85 17.59 2.26 5.17
C TYR A 85 17.10 1.15 4.25
N ASP A 86 17.36 -0.09 4.62
CA ASP A 86 17.00 -1.31 3.90
C ASP A 86 15.74 -2.00 4.44
N PHE A 87 15.07 -1.37 5.42
CA PHE A 87 13.81 -1.82 6.00
C PHE A 87 12.65 -0.88 5.65
N MET A 88 11.43 -1.39 5.75
CA MET A 88 10.22 -0.57 5.69
C MET A 88 9.82 -0.08 7.08
N PHE A 89 9.38 1.17 7.17
CA PHE A 89 8.81 1.72 8.39
C PHE A 89 7.31 1.46 8.40
N GLU A 90 6.82 0.84 9.47
CA GLU A 90 5.48 0.24 9.52
C GLU A 90 4.59 0.89 10.59
N TYR A 91 3.29 0.98 10.30
CA TYR A 91 2.23 1.38 11.19
C TYR A 91 1.04 0.43 11.01
N PHE A 92 0.38 0.08 12.11
CA PHE A 92 -0.82 -0.75 12.11
C PHE A 92 -1.85 -0.19 13.09
N ILE A 93 -3.12 -0.39 12.78
CA ILE A 93 -4.20 -0.11 13.73
C ILE A 93 -4.23 -1.23 14.75
N PHE A 94 -3.92 -0.89 16.01
CA PHE A 94 -4.14 -1.81 17.12
C PHE A 94 -5.64 -1.96 17.35
N GLN A 95 -6.17 -3.17 17.13
CA GLN A 95 -7.51 -3.53 17.56
C GLN A 95 -7.37 -4.30 18.88
N PRO A 96 -7.85 -3.74 20.01
CA PRO A 96 -7.91 -4.52 21.25
C PRO A 96 -8.88 -5.69 21.05
N GLU A 97 -8.51 -6.87 21.53
CA GLU A 97 -9.45 -8.01 21.60
C GLU A 97 -10.71 -7.56 22.36
N SER A 98 -11.87 -7.84 21.80
CA SER A 98 -13.14 -7.60 22.48
C SER A 98 -13.39 -8.80 23.39
N ASP A 99 -13.30 -8.60 24.71
CA ASP A 99 -13.72 -9.56 25.74
C ASP A 99 -15.22 -9.89 25.65
#